data_AF-A0A2J2HG14-F1
#
_entry.id   AF-A0A2J2HG14-F1
#
_cell.length_a   1.000
_cell.length_b   1.000
_cell.length_c   1.000
_cell.angle_alpha   90.00
_cell.angle_beta   90.00
_cell.angle_gamma   90.00
#
_symmetry.space_group_name_H-M   'P 1'
#
loop_
_entity.id
_entity.type
_entity.pdbx_description
1 polymer ?
#
loop_
_entity_poly.entity_id
_entity_poly.type
_entity_poly.pdbx_seq_one_letter_code
_entity_poly.pdbx_strand_id
1 'polypeptide(L)'
;MDRVDVAYIIGAVLGKEDVGGVRVAYSTYTTTLGKWVRDPDSVVQYLVSIGKAEILKSGSGRSVLLTDKELINRVSRLLTPKEDADPLTIVLDGIRKLANPLSGYADVGEVIKYIEDRLEIPTKEAEEFLIKVIKFHRARFVFAHGGSRRLKIGSTYYGLIKVVGDAEGTGS
;
A
#
# COMPACT_ATOMS: atom_id res chain seq x y z
N MET A 1 1.16 16.79 -7.59
CA MET A 1 -0.14 16.44 -6.99
C MET A 1 -1.13 17.48 -7.44
N ASP A 2 -2.26 17.06 -8.02
CA ASP A 2 -3.28 17.98 -8.51
C ASP A 2 -4.06 18.61 -7.35
N ARG A 3 -4.72 19.75 -7.57
CA ARG A 3 -5.57 20.42 -6.57
C ARG A 3 -6.71 19.52 -6.10
N VAL A 4 -7.18 18.61 -6.96
CA VAL A 4 -8.17 17.57 -6.66
C VAL A 4 -7.61 16.56 -5.66
N ASP A 5 -6.39 16.07 -5.87
CA ASP A 5 -5.73 15.13 -4.96
C ASP A 5 -5.53 15.76 -3.57
N VAL A 6 -5.05 17.01 -3.52
CA VAL A 6 -4.85 17.75 -2.26
C VAL A 6 -6.17 17.90 -1.50
N ALA A 7 -7.24 18.25 -2.20
CA ALA A 7 -8.57 18.38 -1.62
C ALA A 7 -9.05 17.04 -1.03
N TYR A 8 -8.88 15.95 -1.78
CA TYR A 8 -9.25 14.61 -1.31
C TYR A 8 -8.41 14.12 -0.11
N ILE A 9 -7.11 14.38 -0.09
CA ILE A 9 -6.26 14.07 1.08
C ILE A 9 -6.75 14.81 2.31
N ILE A 10 -6.94 16.13 2.21
CA ILE A 10 -7.38 16.94 3.34
C ILE A 10 -8.79 16.52 3.79
N GLY A 11 -9.69 16.20 2.86
CA GLY A 11 -11.04 15.77 3.17
C GLY A 11 -11.09 14.38 3.82
N ALA A 12 -10.24 13.44 3.38
CA ALA A 12 -10.10 12.12 3.99
C ALA A 12 -9.53 12.19 5.41
N VAL A 13 -8.56 13.07 5.66
CA VAL A 13 -7.96 13.27 7.00
C VAL A 13 -8.94 13.90 7.98
N LEU A 14 -9.71 14.89 7.53
CA LEU A 14 -10.61 15.66 8.40
C LEU A 14 -12.01 15.08 8.53
N GLY A 15 -12.42 14.29 7.54
CA GLY A 15 -13.78 13.80 7.41
C GLY A 15 -14.04 12.53 8.20
N LYS A 16 -15.32 12.20 8.34
CA LYS A 16 -15.80 10.94 8.89
C LYS A 16 -16.49 10.14 7.79
N GLU A 17 -16.35 8.83 7.82
CA GLU A 17 -17.10 7.96 6.91
C GLU A 17 -18.61 8.14 7.12
N ASP A 18 -19.34 8.23 6.01
CA ASP A 18 -20.78 8.34 5.91
C ASP A 18 -21.25 7.38 4.77
N VAL A 19 -22.54 7.07 4.70
CA VAL A 19 -23.11 6.06 3.79
C VAL A 19 -22.78 6.34 2.30
N GLY A 20 -22.52 7.60 1.95
CA GLY A 20 -22.17 8.05 0.60
C GLY A 20 -20.69 8.37 0.36
N GLY A 21 -19.80 8.24 1.36
CA GLY A 21 -18.39 8.58 1.22
C GLY A 21 -17.80 9.24 2.47
N VAL A 22 -16.96 10.26 2.31
CA VAL A 22 -16.32 10.93 3.46
C VAL A 22 -16.93 12.32 3.66
N ARG A 23 -17.54 12.55 4.82
CA ARG A 23 -18.19 13.80 5.17
C ARG A 23 -17.31 14.68 6.04
N VAL A 24 -17.16 15.93 5.64
CA VAL A 24 -16.40 16.95 6.38
C VAL A 24 -17.21 18.23 6.54
N ALA A 25 -17.06 18.91 7.68
CA ALA A 25 -17.69 20.22 7.89
C ALA A 25 -17.11 21.25 6.90
N TYR A 26 -17.98 22.02 6.22
CA TYR A 26 -17.57 22.89 5.11
C TYR A 26 -16.53 23.93 5.56
N SER A 27 -16.77 24.59 6.70
CA SER A 27 -15.85 25.62 7.23
C SER A 27 -14.49 25.04 7.61
N THR A 28 -14.45 23.88 8.28
CA THR A 28 -13.21 23.20 8.65
C THR A 28 -12.44 22.78 7.40
N TYR A 29 -13.15 22.29 6.39
CA TYR A 29 -12.57 21.85 5.13
C TYR A 29 -11.97 22.99 4.32
N THR A 30 -12.73 24.07 4.05
CA THR A 30 -12.22 25.21 3.28
C THR A 30 -11.11 25.96 3.99
N THR A 31 -11.19 26.11 5.32
CA THR A 31 -10.13 26.73 6.13
C THR A 31 -8.81 25.95 6.03
N THR A 32 -8.89 24.62 6.05
CA THR A 32 -7.68 23.78 5.98
C THR A 32 -7.14 23.72 4.55
N LEU A 33 -8.01 23.59 3.56
CA LEU A 33 -7.65 23.61 2.15
C LEU A 33 -7.01 24.94 1.73
N GLY A 34 -7.47 26.05 2.32
CA GLY A 34 -6.93 27.41 2.11
C GLY A 34 -5.46 27.59 2.51
N LYS A 35 -4.90 26.67 3.32
CA LYS A 35 -3.46 26.67 3.64
C LYS A 35 -2.60 26.19 2.46
N TRP A 36 -3.20 25.48 1.51
CA TRP A 36 -2.51 24.82 0.40
C TRP A 36 -2.97 25.32 -0.98
N VAL A 37 -4.20 25.85 -1.05
CA VAL A 37 -4.80 26.35 -2.30
C VAL A 37 -5.31 27.77 -2.10
N ARG A 38 -5.07 28.63 -3.10
CA ARG A 38 -5.40 30.06 -3.06
C ARG A 38 -6.90 30.35 -2.97
N ASP A 39 -7.73 29.49 -3.55
CA ASP A 39 -9.18 29.64 -3.58
C ASP A 39 -9.86 28.28 -3.29
N PRO A 40 -10.05 27.94 -2.00
CA PRO A 40 -10.58 26.63 -1.61
C PRO A 40 -12.05 26.46 -2.01
N ASP A 41 -12.85 27.53 -2.01
CA ASP A 41 -14.26 27.48 -2.38
C ASP A 41 -14.44 27.09 -3.86
N SER A 42 -13.66 27.67 -4.78
CA SER A 42 -13.74 27.25 -6.19
C SER A 42 -13.30 25.82 -6.42
N VAL A 43 -12.34 25.29 -5.64
CA VAL A 43 -11.99 23.87 -5.70
C VAL A 43 -13.14 22.99 -5.24
N VAL A 44 -13.82 23.35 -4.13
CA VAL A 44 -14.99 22.58 -3.67
C VAL A 44 -16.11 22.62 -4.71
N GLN A 45 -16.42 23.79 -5.28
CA GLN A 45 -17.41 23.90 -6.35
C GLN A 45 -17.02 23.12 -7.60
N TYR A 46 -15.73 23.11 -7.94
CA TYR A 46 -15.21 22.31 -9.04
C TYR A 46 -15.41 20.81 -8.79
N LEU A 47 -15.08 20.31 -7.59
CA LEU A 47 -15.33 18.91 -7.21
C LEU A 47 -16.81 18.54 -7.31
N VAL A 48 -17.71 19.44 -6.93
CA VAL A 48 -19.16 19.24 -7.09
C VAL A 48 -19.54 19.19 -8.57
N SER A 49 -19.01 20.10 -9.39
CA SER A 49 -19.32 20.15 -10.82
C SER A 49 -18.91 18.90 -11.60
N ILE A 50 -17.86 18.21 -11.16
CA ILE A 50 -17.37 16.96 -11.75
C ILE A 50 -17.93 15.70 -11.08
N GLY A 51 -18.94 15.84 -10.18
CA GLY A 51 -19.60 14.71 -9.52
C GLY A 51 -18.76 14.00 -8.45
N LYS A 52 -17.67 14.62 -8.00
CA LYS A 52 -16.75 14.08 -6.98
C LYS A 52 -17.06 14.61 -5.58
N ALA A 53 -18.00 15.52 -5.43
CA ALA A 53 -18.42 15.97 -4.10
C ALA A 53 -19.87 16.42 -4.13
N GLU A 54 -20.49 16.44 -2.95
CA GLU A 54 -21.82 16.99 -2.73
C GLU A 54 -21.80 17.93 -1.55
N ILE A 55 -22.54 19.04 -1.63
CA ILE A 55 -22.72 19.95 -0.49
C ILE A 55 -24.04 19.62 0.17
N LEU A 56 -23.96 19.03 1.36
CA LEU A 56 -25.12 18.68 2.17
C LEU A 56 -25.39 19.78 3.19
N LYS A 57 -26.62 20.28 3.23
CA LYS A 57 -27.10 21.17 4.30
C LYS A 57 -27.71 20.32 5.42
N SER A 58 -27.26 20.53 6.65
CA SER A 58 -27.85 19.90 7.84
C SER A 58 -28.02 20.96 8.93
N GLY A 59 -29.28 21.25 9.27
CA GLY A 59 -29.63 22.32 10.21
C GLY A 59 -29.06 23.68 9.76
N SER A 60 -28.32 24.34 10.66
CA SER A 60 -27.64 25.62 10.41
C SER A 60 -26.28 25.48 9.71
N GLY A 61 -25.80 24.25 9.46
CA GLY A 61 -24.47 23.96 8.95
C GLY A 61 -24.43 23.49 7.48
N ARG A 62 -23.27 23.66 6.85
CA ARG A 62 -22.92 23.05 5.56
C ARG A 62 -21.84 22.01 5.76
N SER A 63 -21.95 20.89 5.05
CA SER A 63 -20.94 19.84 4.99
C SER A 63 -20.64 19.51 3.53
N VAL A 64 -19.41 19.08 3.26
CA VAL A 64 -19.01 18.51 1.98
C VAL A 64 -18.94 17.00 2.16
N LEU A 65 -19.60 16.26 1.29
CA LEU A 65 -19.48 14.82 1.16
C LEU A 65 -18.60 14.54 -0.07
N LEU A 66 -17.43 13.96 0.14
CA LEU A 66 -16.60 13.45 -0.95
C LEU A 66 -17.14 12.08 -1.36
N THR A 67 -17.43 11.90 -2.65
CA THR A 67 -18.19 10.75 -3.17
C THR A 67 -17.36 9.78 -4.04
N ASP A 68 -16.18 10.20 -4.51
CA ASP A 68 -15.32 9.37 -5.36
C ASP A 68 -14.60 8.30 -4.51
N LYS A 69 -15.19 7.11 -4.47
CA LYS A 69 -14.67 5.96 -3.71
C LYS A 69 -13.28 5.53 -4.16
N GLU A 70 -12.94 5.67 -5.45
CA GLU A 70 -11.62 5.30 -5.94
C GLU A 70 -10.54 6.25 -5.40
N LEU A 71 -10.81 7.56 -5.43
CA LEU A 71 -9.90 8.55 -4.85
C LEU A 71 -9.82 8.43 -3.34
N ILE A 72 -10.96 8.20 -2.65
CA ILE A 72 -10.97 7.97 -1.19
C ILE A 72 -10.10 6.76 -0.84
N ASN A 73 -10.25 5.64 -1.55
CA ASN A 73 -9.45 4.45 -1.30
C ASN A 73 -7.97 4.67 -1.59
N ARG A 74 -7.64 5.36 -2.70
CA ARG A 74 -6.26 5.71 -3.05
C ARG A 74 -5.61 6.57 -1.97
N VAL A 75 -6.33 7.58 -1.48
CA VAL A 75 -5.86 8.47 -0.42
C VAL A 75 -5.78 7.76 0.93
N SER A 76 -6.76 6.92 1.26
CA SER A 76 -6.71 6.09 2.47
C SER A 76 -5.46 5.23 2.46
N ARG A 77 -5.08 4.60 1.32
CA ARG A 77 -3.83 3.84 1.22
C ARG A 77 -2.55 4.67 1.44
N LEU A 78 -2.58 5.97 1.16
CA LEU A 78 -1.46 6.89 1.45
C LEU A 78 -1.39 7.28 2.94
N LEU A 79 -2.54 7.32 3.61
CA LEU A 79 -2.70 7.82 4.99
C LEU A 79 -2.72 6.70 6.03
N THR A 80 -3.18 5.50 5.64
CA THR A 80 -3.12 4.30 6.45
C THR A 80 -1.65 3.90 6.51
N PRO A 81 -1.00 3.96 7.69
CA PRO A 81 0.30 3.34 7.83
C PRO A 81 0.14 1.88 7.38
N LYS A 82 0.88 1.46 6.36
CA LYS A 82 0.97 0.05 5.99
C LYS A 82 1.30 -0.67 7.28
N GLU A 83 0.46 -1.62 7.70
CA GLU A 83 0.64 -2.36 8.96
C GLU A 83 2.13 -2.66 9.15
N ASP A 84 2.66 -2.48 10.38
CA ASP A 84 3.99 -2.90 10.82
C ASP A 84 4.10 -4.44 10.79
N ALA A 85 3.75 -5.06 9.67
CA ALA A 85 4.03 -6.44 9.39
C ALA A 85 5.54 -6.53 9.20
N ASP A 86 6.20 -7.19 10.15
CA ASP A 86 7.62 -7.46 10.10
C ASP A 86 8.01 -7.93 8.69
N PRO A 87 8.93 -7.23 7.99
CA PRO A 87 9.31 -7.53 6.62
C PRO A 87 9.70 -8.99 6.40
N LEU A 88 10.30 -9.61 7.41
CA LEU A 88 10.66 -11.01 7.38
C LEU A 88 9.43 -11.92 7.37
N THR A 89 8.43 -11.62 8.19
CA THR A 89 7.17 -12.39 8.28
C THR A 89 6.45 -12.44 6.92
N ILE A 90 6.39 -11.32 6.20
CA ILE A 90 5.76 -11.27 4.86
C ILE A 90 6.46 -12.20 3.87
N VAL A 91 7.80 -12.19 3.87
CA VAL A 91 8.61 -13.04 3.00
C VAL A 91 8.48 -14.52 3.38
N LEU A 92 8.52 -14.84 4.67
CA LEU A 92 8.36 -16.21 5.17
C LEU A 92 6.99 -16.78 4.79
N ASP A 93 5.93 -16.00 4.96
CA ASP A 93 4.57 -16.40 4.59
C ASP A 93 4.44 -16.65 3.09
N GLY A 94 4.99 -15.76 2.26
CA GLY A 94 5.00 -15.92 0.81
C GLY A 94 5.68 -17.23 0.38
N ILE A 95 6.88 -17.49 0.92
CA ILE A 95 7.62 -18.71 0.59
C ILE A 95 6.88 -19.95 1.10
N ARG A 96 6.38 -19.95 2.34
CA ARG A 96 5.67 -21.12 2.92
C ARG A 96 4.39 -21.45 2.16
N LYS A 97 3.63 -20.45 1.72
CA LYS A 97 2.40 -20.65 0.95
C LYS A 97 2.66 -21.16 -0.47
N LEU A 98 3.71 -20.67 -1.11
CA LEU A 98 4.04 -20.99 -2.51
C LEU A 98 5.01 -22.17 -2.64
N ALA A 99 5.58 -22.64 -1.54
CA ALA A 99 6.52 -23.75 -1.56
C ALA A 99 5.83 -25.05 -2.04
N ASN A 100 6.51 -25.76 -2.94
CA ASN A 100 6.11 -27.10 -3.29
C ASN A 100 6.20 -28.01 -2.05
N PRO A 101 5.14 -28.73 -1.67
CA PRO A 101 5.12 -29.55 -0.45
C PRO A 101 6.21 -30.63 -0.37
N LEU A 102 6.70 -31.12 -1.52
CA LEU A 102 7.70 -32.19 -1.58
C LEU A 102 9.12 -31.68 -1.43
N SER A 103 9.43 -30.52 -2.03
CA SER A 103 10.79 -29.95 -2.02
C SER A 103 10.99 -28.87 -0.96
N GLY A 104 9.90 -28.21 -0.54
CA GLY A 104 9.88 -27.04 0.32
C GLY A 104 10.39 -25.77 -0.35
N TYR A 105 10.58 -25.79 -1.68
CA TYR A 105 11.04 -24.64 -2.45
C TYR A 105 9.87 -23.93 -3.14
N ALA A 106 9.87 -22.61 -3.11
CA ALA A 106 8.99 -21.73 -3.86
C ALA A 106 9.74 -21.07 -5.03
N ASP A 107 9.04 -20.72 -6.10
CA ASP A 107 9.59 -19.91 -7.18
C ASP A 107 9.75 -18.45 -6.73
N VAL A 108 10.93 -17.87 -6.91
CA VAL A 108 11.22 -16.49 -6.47
C VAL A 108 10.34 -15.47 -7.20
N GLY A 109 10.01 -15.69 -8.47
CA GLY A 109 9.12 -14.83 -9.24
C GLY A 109 7.70 -14.83 -8.68
N GLU A 110 7.20 -15.99 -8.25
CA GLU A 110 5.90 -16.08 -7.56
C GLU A 110 5.92 -15.42 -6.19
N VAL A 111 7.02 -15.55 -5.44
CA VAL A 111 7.20 -14.86 -4.15
C VAL A 111 7.25 -13.34 -4.34
N ILE A 112 7.90 -12.83 -5.39
CA ILE A 112 7.90 -11.40 -5.73
C ILE A 112 6.47 -10.93 -6.02
N LYS A 113 5.70 -11.66 -6.84
CA LYS A 113 4.30 -11.33 -7.12
C LYS A 113 3.44 -11.34 -5.86
N TYR A 114 3.64 -12.32 -4.97
CA TYR A 114 2.96 -12.35 -3.68
C TYR A 114 3.26 -11.09 -2.84
N ILE A 115 4.51 -10.64 -2.81
CA ILE A 115 4.91 -9.41 -2.10
C ILE A 115 4.32 -8.17 -2.79
N GLU A 116 4.35 -8.13 -4.12
CA GLU A 116 3.75 -7.07 -4.95
C GLU A 116 2.28 -6.88 -4.58
N ASP A 117 1.51 -7.98 -4.60
CA ASP A 117 0.08 -8.00 -4.31
C ASP A 117 -0.20 -7.68 -2.83
N ARG A 118 0.64 -8.20 -1.91
CA ARG A 118 0.43 -8.05 -0.46
C ARG A 118 0.76 -6.64 0.04
N LEU A 119 1.77 -6.01 -0.54
CA LEU A 119 2.24 -4.68 -0.14
C LEU A 119 1.75 -3.56 -1.06
N GLU A 120 1.11 -3.91 -2.18
CA GLU A 120 0.67 -2.99 -3.24
C GLU A 120 1.80 -2.04 -3.67
N ILE A 121 2.96 -2.62 -4.00
CA ILE A 121 4.16 -1.89 -4.46
C ILE A 121 4.54 -2.33 -5.87
N PRO A 122 5.26 -1.53 -6.67
CA PRO A 122 5.74 -1.94 -7.98
C PRO A 122 6.66 -3.18 -7.89
N THR A 123 6.67 -4.03 -8.93
CA THR A 123 7.50 -5.24 -9.01
C THR A 123 8.97 -4.98 -8.65
N LYS A 124 9.56 -3.87 -9.13
CA LYS A 124 10.95 -3.49 -8.81
C LYS A 124 11.17 -3.24 -7.31
N GLU A 125 10.21 -2.62 -6.64
CA GLU A 125 10.29 -2.38 -5.19
C GLU A 125 10.10 -3.68 -4.41
N ALA A 126 9.21 -4.57 -4.87
CA ALA A 126 9.05 -5.91 -4.30
C ALA A 126 10.33 -6.75 -4.43
N GLU A 127 11.02 -6.68 -5.58
CA GLU A 127 12.33 -7.30 -5.78
C GLU A 127 13.35 -6.76 -4.78
N GLU A 128 13.51 -5.44 -4.71
CA GLU A 128 14.45 -4.79 -3.79
C GLU A 128 14.15 -5.11 -2.32
N PHE A 129 12.86 -5.17 -1.96
CA PHE A 129 12.40 -5.56 -0.64
C PHE A 129 12.80 -7.00 -0.30
N LEU A 130 12.49 -7.95 -1.18
CA LEU A 130 12.84 -9.36 -1.00
C LEU A 130 14.36 -9.54 -0.84
N ILE A 131 15.15 -8.89 -1.70
CA ILE A 131 16.62 -8.92 -1.63
C ILE A 131 17.13 -8.36 -0.31
N LYS A 132 16.57 -7.24 0.17
CA LYS A 132 16.98 -6.64 1.46
C LYS A 132 16.71 -7.60 2.63
N VAL A 133 15.52 -8.19 2.68
CA VAL A 133 15.14 -9.15 3.73
C VAL A 133 16.04 -10.37 3.71
N ILE A 134 16.30 -10.95 2.52
CA ILE A 134 17.20 -12.09 2.35
C ILE A 134 18.62 -11.75 2.80
N LYS A 135 19.15 -10.59 2.40
CA LYS A 135 20.51 -10.17 2.78
C LYS A 135 20.66 -10.04 4.29
N PHE A 136 19.66 -9.45 4.94
CA PHE A 136 19.66 -9.24 6.38
C PHE A 136 19.50 -10.56 7.16
N HIS A 137 18.63 -11.45 6.70
CA HIS A 137 18.36 -12.74 7.32
C HIS A 137 18.94 -13.93 6.55
N ARG A 138 20.14 -13.78 5.98
CA ARG A 138 20.76 -14.76 5.05
C ARG A 138 20.76 -16.20 5.56
N ALA A 139 20.89 -16.43 6.86
CA ALA A 139 20.95 -17.75 7.47
C ALA A 139 19.61 -18.50 7.42
N ARG A 140 18.50 -17.79 7.19
CA ARG A 140 17.14 -18.35 7.14
C ARG A 140 16.73 -18.86 5.76
N PHE A 141 17.49 -18.56 4.71
CA PHE A 141 17.08 -18.82 3.33
C PHE A 141 18.09 -19.67 2.58
N VAL A 142 17.60 -20.68 1.87
CA VAL A 142 18.39 -21.48 0.93
C VAL A 142 17.89 -21.22 -0.47
N PHE A 143 18.83 -21.01 -1.38
CA PHE A 143 18.57 -20.82 -2.80
C PHE A 143 18.99 -22.07 -3.58
N ALA A 144 18.10 -22.56 -4.42
CA ALA A 144 18.41 -23.59 -5.39
C ALA A 144 18.33 -23.01 -6.81
N HIS A 145 19.31 -23.36 -7.63
CA HIS A 145 19.40 -23.00 -9.03
C HIS A 145 19.00 -24.24 -9.84
N GLY A 146 17.97 -24.11 -10.69
CA GLY A 146 17.72 -25.13 -11.71
C GLY A 146 18.78 -25.05 -12.79
N GLY A 147 19.77 -25.95 -12.78
CA GLY A 147 20.75 -26.09 -13.86
C GLY A 147 21.92 -25.10 -13.85
N SER A 148 22.87 -25.34 -14.75
CA SER A 148 24.29 -24.93 -14.73
C SER A 148 24.61 -23.43 -14.96
N ARG A 149 23.70 -22.48 -14.70
CA ARG A 149 23.99 -21.04 -14.85
C ARG A 149 23.55 -20.18 -13.66
N ARG A 150 24.41 -19.18 -13.41
CA ARG A 150 24.57 -18.38 -12.19
C ARG A 150 23.44 -17.37 -11.92
N LEU A 151 23.27 -17.06 -10.63
CA LEU A 151 22.57 -15.90 -10.06
C LEU A 151 22.88 -14.61 -10.83
N LYS A 152 21.83 -13.96 -11.35
CA LYS A 152 21.90 -12.55 -11.79
C LYS A 152 20.99 -11.74 -10.88
N ILE A 153 21.58 -10.78 -10.17
CA ILE A 153 20.88 -9.82 -9.31
C ILE A 153 20.43 -8.67 -10.21
N GLY A 154 19.12 -8.55 -10.42
CA GLY A 154 18.50 -7.65 -11.39
C GLY A 154 17.30 -8.30 -12.09
N SER A 155 16.82 -7.67 -13.16
CA SER A 155 15.45 -7.74 -13.70
C SER A 155 14.89 -9.07 -14.25
N THR A 156 15.35 -10.25 -13.80
CA THR A 156 14.64 -11.53 -13.97
C THR A 156 15.26 -12.59 -13.07
N TYR A 157 14.62 -12.87 -11.93
CA TYR A 157 15.00 -13.96 -11.03
C TYR A 157 14.42 -15.28 -11.53
N TYR A 158 15.28 -16.22 -11.91
CA TYR A 158 14.92 -17.61 -12.18
C TYR A 158 15.63 -18.48 -11.14
N GLY A 159 15.01 -18.64 -9.96
CA GLY A 159 15.59 -19.36 -8.84
C GLY A 159 14.52 -19.83 -7.87
N LEU A 160 14.83 -20.91 -7.17
CA LEU A 160 13.98 -21.47 -6.13
C LEU A 160 14.49 -21.01 -4.76
N ILE A 161 13.59 -20.65 -3.86
CA ILE A 161 13.89 -20.24 -2.48
C ILE A 161 13.18 -21.11 -1.47
N LYS A 162 13.85 -21.43 -0.38
CA LYS A 162 13.31 -22.21 0.74
C LYS A 162 13.68 -21.56 2.07
N VAL A 163 12.79 -21.67 3.05
CA VAL A 163 13.06 -21.31 4.43
C VAL A 163 13.73 -22.48 5.15
N VAL A 164 14.83 -22.23 5.85
CA VAL A 164 15.49 -23.20 6.75
C VAL A 164 14.81 -23.14 8.11
N GLY A 165 14.38 -24.29 8.62
CA GLY A 165 13.49 -24.42 9.78
C GLY A 165 14.02 -23.95 11.14
N ASP A 166 15.32 -23.68 11.29
CA ASP A 166 15.93 -23.43 12.61
C ASP A 166 16.33 -21.97 12.84
N ALA A 167 15.40 -21.06 12.64
CA ALA A 167 15.62 -19.68 13.07
C ALA A 167 14.57 -19.16 14.05
N GLU A 168 13.66 -20.01 14.50
CA GLU A 168 12.98 -19.86 15.78
C GLU A 168 13.73 -20.72 16.79
N GLY A 169 14.73 -20.14 17.47
CA GLY A 169 15.36 -20.77 18.64
C GLY A 169 16.89 -20.84 18.64
N THR A 170 17.54 -19.74 19.02
CA THR A 170 18.70 -19.81 19.93
C THR A 170 18.51 -18.76 21.02
N GLY A 171 17.50 -19.01 21.84
CA GLY A 171 17.45 -18.53 23.21
C GLY A 171 17.63 -19.75 24.11
N SER A 172 18.87 -20.04 24.46
CA SER A 172 19.28 -20.90 25.57
C SER A 172 20.72 -20.56 25.91
#